data_AF-A0A9J6GCP7-F1
#
_entry.id   AF-A0A9J6GCP7-F1
#
_cell.length_a   1.000
_cell.length_b   1.000
_cell.length_c   1.000
_cell.angle_alpha   90.00
_cell.angle_beta   90.00
_cell.angle_gamma   90.00
#
_symmetry.space_group_name_H-M   'P 1'
#
loop_
_entity.id
_entity.type
_entity.pdbx_description
1 polymer ?
#
loop_
_entity_poly.entity_id
_entity_poly.type
_entity_poly.pdbx_seq_one_letter_code
_entity_poly.pdbx_strand_id
1 'polypeptide(L)'
;MLSADVESNPGPMSKAEAVTFESALKAIETLQSGLKSALADFNGIREQQAATNEEIKKLIAKLTALEAGTNDGTPTEAASPRNTLQDISSQIQKIAHRCDDAENRLRRSNLLFFGLEDDEKEDWSASEEKIIKFCEEKLKLPTTSTQYERVHRLRKFSTEKSRPIIA
;
A
#
# COMPACT_ATOMS: atom_id res chain seq x y z
N MET A 1 89.05 -43.86 -45.50
CA MET A 1 88.39 -42.67 -44.92
C MET A 1 86.94 -43.05 -44.69
N LEU A 2 86.52 -43.19 -43.43
CA LEU A 2 85.13 -43.46 -43.08
C LEU A 2 84.33 -42.17 -43.29
N SER A 3 83.43 -42.16 -44.27
CA SER A 3 82.38 -41.16 -44.33
C SER A 3 81.44 -41.41 -43.16
N ALA A 4 81.33 -40.43 -42.26
CA ALA A 4 80.49 -40.49 -41.07
C ALA A 4 79.01 -40.63 -41.44
N ASP A 5 78.26 -41.22 -40.50
CA ASP A 5 76.81 -41.39 -40.53
C ASP A 5 76.09 -40.10 -40.95
N VAL A 6 75.25 -40.22 -41.99
CA VAL A 6 74.49 -39.12 -42.60
C VAL A 6 73.46 -38.55 -41.63
N GLU A 7 73.00 -39.34 -40.65
CA GLU A 7 72.07 -38.86 -39.61
C GLU A 7 72.79 -38.00 -38.56
N SER A 8 74.06 -38.29 -38.31
CA SER A 8 74.92 -37.56 -37.37
C SER A 8 75.56 -36.30 -37.98
N ASN A 9 75.73 -36.27 -39.31
CA ASN A 9 76.24 -35.11 -40.04
C ASN A 9 75.52 -34.96 -41.39
N PRO A 10 74.27 -34.46 -41.38
CA PRO A 10 73.56 -34.18 -42.61
C PRO A 10 74.36 -33.16 -43.41
N GLY A 11 74.55 -33.43 -44.71
CA GLY A 11 75.22 -32.50 -45.63
C GLY A 11 74.52 -31.13 -45.66
N PRO A 12 75.15 -30.10 -46.27
CA PRO A 12 74.57 -28.76 -46.30
C PRO A 12 73.14 -28.80 -46.85
N MET A 13 72.21 -28.31 -46.02
CA MET A 13 70.77 -28.31 -46.28
C MET A 13 70.45 -27.67 -47.63
N SER A 14 69.51 -28.24 -48.38
CA SER A 14 69.03 -27.61 -49.61
C SER A 14 68.29 -26.31 -49.29
N LYS A 15 68.26 -25.34 -50.22
CA LYS A 15 67.56 -24.06 -50.00
C LYS A 15 66.08 -24.24 -49.60
N ALA A 16 65.42 -25.28 -50.11
CA ALA A 16 64.03 -25.57 -49.78
C ALA A 16 63.87 -26.05 -48.33
N GLU A 17 64.74 -26.95 -47.88
CA GLU A 17 64.75 -27.45 -46.49
C GLU A 17 65.08 -26.33 -45.49
N ALA A 18 66.00 -25.43 -45.84
CA ALA A 18 66.35 -24.28 -45.01
C ALA A 18 65.16 -23.34 -44.77
N VAL A 19 64.37 -23.08 -45.83
CA VAL A 19 63.14 -22.29 -45.73
C VAL A 19 62.09 -23.00 -44.87
N THR A 20 61.94 -24.32 -44.99
CA THR A 20 61.00 -25.07 -44.14
C THR A 20 61.40 -25.09 -42.67
N PHE A 21 62.70 -25.21 -42.39
CA PHE A 21 63.23 -25.19 -41.03
C PHE A 21 63.07 -23.81 -40.38
N GLU A 22 63.36 -22.74 -41.12
CA GLU A 22 63.12 -21.36 -40.68
C GLU A 22 61.63 -21.10 -40.40
N SER A 23 60.74 -21.60 -41.27
CA SER A 23 59.30 -21.53 -41.06
C SER A 23 58.84 -22.30 -39.81
N ALA A 24 59.45 -23.47 -39.53
CA ALA A 24 59.16 -24.27 -38.35
C ALA A 24 59.62 -23.56 -37.06
N LEU A 25 60.81 -22.95 -37.07
CA LEU A 25 61.29 -22.15 -35.93
C LEU A 25 60.35 -20.98 -35.64
N LYS A 26 59.92 -20.25 -36.68
CA LYS A 26 58.98 -19.13 -36.54
C LYS A 26 57.62 -19.59 -35.99
N ALA A 27 57.15 -20.76 -36.39
CA ALA A 27 55.92 -21.35 -35.85
C ALA A 27 56.05 -21.71 -34.37
N ILE A 28 57.20 -22.27 -33.96
CA ILE A 28 57.49 -22.60 -32.56
C ILE A 28 57.55 -21.33 -31.70
N GLU A 29 58.21 -20.27 -32.17
CA GLU A 29 58.24 -18.97 -31.46
C GLU A 29 56.84 -18.37 -31.29
N THR A 30 56.02 -18.46 -32.34
CA THR A 30 54.63 -17.99 -32.31
C THR A 30 53.81 -18.79 -31.30
N LEU A 31 53.96 -20.11 -31.27
CA LEU A 31 53.31 -20.98 -30.29
C LEU A 31 53.76 -20.69 -28.85
N GLN A 32 55.06 -20.49 -28.63
CA GLN A 32 55.59 -20.13 -27.31
C GLN A 32 55.03 -18.80 -26.81
N SER A 33 54.96 -17.79 -27.69
CA SER A 33 54.32 -16.51 -27.39
C SER A 33 52.84 -16.68 -27.06
N GLY A 34 52.11 -17.46 -27.86
CA GLY A 34 50.69 -17.76 -27.63
C GLY A 34 50.44 -18.47 -26.31
N LEU A 35 51.26 -19.47 -25.96
CA LEU A 35 51.17 -20.19 -24.68
C LEU A 35 51.43 -19.27 -23.49
N LYS A 36 52.40 -18.36 -23.60
CA LYS A 36 52.67 -17.36 -22.57
C LYS A 36 51.49 -16.42 -22.36
N SER A 37 50.84 -15.98 -23.45
CA SER A 37 49.63 -15.15 -23.39
C SER A 37 48.47 -15.91 -22.75
N ALA A 38 48.19 -17.14 -23.20
CA ALA A 38 47.10 -17.95 -22.66
C ALA A 38 47.28 -18.26 -21.17
N LEU A 39 48.52 -18.46 -20.70
CA LEU A 39 48.82 -18.65 -19.29
C LEU A 39 48.57 -17.38 -18.47
N ALA A 40 48.90 -16.20 -19.03
CA ALA A 40 48.58 -14.92 -18.39
C ALA A 40 47.07 -14.72 -18.28
N ASP A 41 46.32 -15.00 -19.35
CA ASP A 41 44.85 -14.92 -19.37
C ASP A 41 44.24 -15.88 -18.35
N PHE A 42 44.73 -17.12 -18.27
CA PHE A 42 44.27 -18.12 -17.31
C PHE A 42 44.47 -17.67 -15.86
N ASN A 43 45.62 -17.07 -15.55
CA ASN A 43 45.87 -16.50 -14.22
C ASN A 43 44.93 -15.33 -13.93
N GLY A 44 44.68 -14.45 -14.92
CA GLY A 44 43.73 -13.34 -14.78
C GLY A 44 42.30 -13.82 -14.52
N ILE A 45 41.84 -14.84 -15.24
CA ILE A 45 40.52 -15.46 -15.02
C ILE A 45 40.43 -16.05 -13.60
N ARG A 46 41.50 -16.71 -13.13
CA ARG A 46 41.53 -17.28 -11.78
C ARG A 46 41.42 -16.21 -10.70
N GLU A 47 42.09 -15.08 -10.87
CA GLU A 47 42.02 -13.95 -9.94
C GLU A 47 40.62 -13.32 -9.93
N GLN A 48 40.03 -13.10 -11.11
CA GLN A 48 38.66 -12.61 -11.23
C GLN A 48 37.66 -13.57 -10.58
N GLN A 49 37.81 -14.88 -10.79
CA GLN A 49 36.96 -15.89 -10.15
C GLN A 49 37.05 -15.84 -8.62
N ALA A 50 38.24 -15.64 -8.06
CA ALA A 50 38.42 -15.48 -6.62
C ALA A 50 37.71 -14.22 -6.10
N ALA A 51 37.81 -13.10 -6.82
CA ALA A 51 37.13 -11.86 -6.47
C ALA A 51 35.60 -12.00 -6.50
N THR A 52 35.05 -12.60 -7.57
CA THR A 52 33.60 -12.85 -7.69
C THR A 52 33.09 -13.76 -6.59
N ASN A 53 33.84 -14.79 -6.20
CA ASN A 53 33.45 -15.67 -5.09
C ASN A 53 33.37 -14.91 -3.75
N GLU A 54 34.26 -13.95 -3.50
CA GLU A 54 34.18 -13.11 -2.30
C GLU A 54 32.99 -12.14 -2.34
N GLU A 55 32.64 -11.60 -3.50
CA GLU A 55 31.42 -10.79 -3.67
C GLU A 55 30.15 -11.61 -3.44
N ILE A 56 30.08 -12.83 -3.97
CA ILE A 56 28.96 -13.75 -3.75
C ILE A 56 28.82 -14.06 -2.25
N LYS A 57 29.92 -14.36 -1.53
CA LYS A 57 29.88 -14.57 -0.08
C LYS A 57 29.33 -13.36 0.67
N LYS A 58 29.75 -12.15 0.29
CA LYS A 58 29.24 -10.90 0.88
C LYS A 58 27.75 -10.71 0.62
N LEU A 59 27.28 -11.02 -0.59
CA LEU A 59 25.86 -10.94 -0.95
C LEU A 59 25.03 -11.95 -0.16
N ILE A 60 25.50 -13.20 -0.03
CA ILE A 60 24.84 -14.22 0.79
C ILE A 60 24.72 -13.73 2.24
N ALA A 61 25.79 -13.21 2.83
CA ALA A 61 25.75 -12.69 4.20
C ALA A 61 24.74 -11.54 4.37
N LYS A 62 24.67 -10.61 3.41
CA LYS A 62 23.67 -9.53 3.41
C LYS A 62 22.25 -10.07 3.28
N LEU A 63 22.03 -11.06 2.42
CA LEU A 63 20.73 -11.66 2.18
C LEU A 63 20.24 -12.39 3.44
N THR A 64 21.10 -13.17 4.09
CA THR A 64 20.79 -13.83 5.36
C THR A 64 20.49 -12.82 6.48
N ALA A 65 21.21 -11.70 6.55
CA ALA A 65 20.92 -10.64 7.53
C ALA A 65 19.57 -9.97 7.27
N LEU A 66 19.21 -9.76 5.99
CA LEU A 66 17.93 -9.17 5.59
C LEU A 66 16.77 -10.14 5.85
N GLU A 67 16.95 -11.42 5.55
CA GLU A 67 15.99 -12.47 5.88
C GLU A 67 15.76 -12.60 7.39
N ALA A 68 16.81 -12.51 8.21
CA ALA A 68 16.68 -12.47 9.66
C ALA A 68 15.87 -11.24 10.14
N GLY A 69 16.19 -10.04 9.63
CA GLY A 69 15.46 -8.83 9.98
C GLY A 69 13.99 -8.79 9.49
N THR A 70 13.67 -9.53 8.42
CA THR A 70 12.29 -9.63 7.91
C THR A 70 11.47 -10.67 8.68
N ASN A 71 12.09 -11.74 9.18
CA ASN A 71 11.44 -12.75 10.02
C ASN A 71 11.25 -12.30 11.48
N ASP A 72 12.07 -11.37 11.97
CA ASP A 72 11.88 -10.72 13.28
C ASP A 72 10.70 -9.72 13.29
N GLY A 73 10.19 -9.35 12.11
CA GLY A 73 8.89 -8.72 11.94
C GLY A 73 7.78 -9.71 12.26
N THR A 74 7.60 -10.02 13.55
CA THR A 74 6.54 -10.92 13.98
C THR A 74 5.19 -10.45 13.42
N PRO A 75 4.29 -11.36 12.97
CA PRO A 75 2.93 -11.01 12.55
C PRO A 75 2.14 -10.23 13.62
N THR A 76 2.64 -10.24 14.86
CA THR A 76 2.11 -9.58 16.04
C THR A 76 2.09 -8.06 15.96
N GLU A 77 3.09 -7.42 15.35
CA GLU A 77 3.14 -5.95 15.29
C GLU A 77 2.15 -5.34 14.31
N ALA A 78 1.80 -6.05 13.23
CA ALA A 78 0.72 -5.65 12.32
C ALA A 78 -0.68 -6.05 12.83
N ALA A 79 -0.77 -7.05 13.71
CA ALA A 79 -2.02 -7.49 14.32
C ALA A 79 -2.51 -6.54 15.41
N SER A 80 -1.61 -5.96 16.21
CA SER A 80 -1.97 -5.06 17.31
C SER A 80 -2.72 -3.78 16.86
N PRO A 81 -2.23 -3.01 15.85
CA PRO A 81 -2.93 -1.85 15.31
C PRO A 81 -4.26 -2.23 14.62
N ARG A 82 -4.32 -3.41 13.99
CA ARG A 82 -5.54 -3.89 13.34
C ARG A 82 -6.64 -4.19 14.37
N ASN A 83 -6.27 -4.83 15.47
CA ASN A 83 -7.19 -5.13 16.56
C ASN A 83 -7.69 -3.86 17.24
N THR A 84 -6.80 -2.89 17.50
CA THR A 84 -7.21 -1.61 18.09
C THR A 84 -8.14 -0.81 17.16
N LEU A 85 -7.89 -0.82 15.84
CA LEU A 85 -8.79 -0.21 14.87
C LEU A 85 -10.16 -0.88 14.86
N GLN A 86 -10.20 -2.21 14.95
CA GLN A 86 -11.46 -2.96 15.02
C GLN A 86 -12.23 -2.66 16.31
N ASP A 87 -11.52 -2.56 17.45
CA ASP A 87 -12.12 -2.21 18.73
C ASP A 87 -12.69 -0.78 18.71
N ILE A 88 -11.93 0.19 18.20
CA ILE A 88 -12.39 1.58 18.04
C ILE A 88 -13.61 1.63 17.13
N SER A 89 -13.58 0.94 16.00
CA SER A 89 -14.73 0.88 15.08
C SER A 89 -15.97 0.32 15.77
N SER A 90 -15.81 -0.74 16.57
CA SER A 90 -16.91 -1.33 17.35
C SER A 90 -17.47 -0.34 18.40
N GLN A 91 -16.60 0.45 19.04
CA GLN A 91 -17.02 1.46 20.02
C GLN A 91 -17.77 2.61 19.36
N ILE A 92 -17.32 3.08 18.20
CA ILE A 92 -18.02 4.11 17.42
C ILE A 92 -19.43 3.63 17.06
N GLN A 93 -19.58 2.38 16.60
CA GLN A 93 -20.90 1.82 16.28
C GLN A 93 -21.81 1.75 17.51
N LYS A 94 -21.28 1.31 18.67
CA LYS A 94 -22.04 1.29 19.93
C LYS A 94 -22.50 2.68 20.35
N ILE A 95 -21.63 3.68 20.23
CA ILE A 95 -21.96 5.07 20.56
C ILE A 95 -23.03 5.59 19.60
N ALA A 96 -22.87 5.36 18.29
CA ALA A 96 -23.85 5.78 17.28
C ALA A 96 -25.24 5.19 17.57
N HIS A 97 -25.33 3.90 17.90
CA HIS A 97 -26.59 3.27 18.28
C HIS A 97 -27.20 3.89 19.54
N ARG A 98 -26.39 4.15 20.57
CA ARG A 98 -26.88 4.79 21.81
C ARG A 98 -27.37 6.22 21.56
N CYS A 99 -26.70 6.96 20.67
CA CYS A 99 -27.14 8.29 20.26
C CYS A 99 -28.48 8.23 19.53
N ASP A 100 -28.63 7.33 18.56
CA ASP A 100 -29.90 7.15 17.83
C ASP A 100 -31.05 6.75 18.76
N ASP A 101 -30.82 5.79 19.66
CA ASP A 101 -31.81 5.38 20.66
C ASP A 101 -32.22 6.56 21.57
N ALA A 102 -31.25 7.33 22.05
CA ALA A 102 -31.49 8.48 22.92
C ALA A 102 -32.29 9.56 22.18
N GLU A 103 -31.89 9.89 20.95
CA GLU A 103 -32.60 10.84 20.12
C GLU A 103 -34.03 10.40 19.80
N ASN A 104 -34.24 9.13 19.47
CA ASN A 104 -35.57 8.59 19.22
C ASN A 104 -36.44 8.62 20.48
N ARG A 105 -35.88 8.35 21.66
CA ARG A 105 -36.60 8.52 22.94
C ARG A 105 -36.98 9.99 23.19
N LEU A 106 -36.08 10.92 22.90
CA LEU A 106 -36.34 12.36 23.04
C LEU A 106 -37.38 12.88 22.03
N ARG A 107 -37.46 12.27 20.84
CA ARG A 107 -38.45 12.63 19.81
C ARG A 107 -39.77 11.86 19.93
N ARG A 108 -39.84 10.81 20.75
CA ARG A 108 -41.00 9.88 20.78
C ARG A 108 -42.32 10.57 21.10
N SER A 109 -42.29 11.59 21.94
CA SER A 109 -43.48 12.35 22.34
C SER A 109 -43.69 13.61 21.52
N ASN A 110 -42.89 13.85 20.48
CA ASN A 110 -43.01 15.03 19.63
C ASN A 110 -43.82 14.69 18.38
N LEU A 111 -44.87 15.46 18.12
CA LEU A 111 -45.65 15.38 16.89
C LEU A 111 -45.38 16.61 16.02
N LEU A 112 -45.28 16.42 14.70
CA LEU A 112 -45.06 17.50 13.74
C LEU A 112 -46.33 17.77 12.94
N PHE A 113 -46.79 19.02 12.97
CA PHE A 113 -47.93 19.50 12.21
C PHE A 113 -47.44 20.36 11.05
N PHE A 114 -47.76 19.94 9.82
CA PHE A 114 -47.40 20.64 8.59
C PHE A 114 -48.62 21.29 7.95
N GLY A 115 -48.42 22.40 7.23
CA GLY A 115 -49.47 23.05 6.45
C GLY A 115 -50.46 23.89 7.26
N LEU A 116 -50.20 24.13 8.54
CA LEU A 116 -50.94 25.12 9.34
C LEU A 116 -50.46 26.52 9.00
N GLU A 117 -51.40 27.45 8.84
CA GLU A 117 -51.16 28.86 8.53
C GLU A 117 -50.12 29.46 9.49
N ASP A 118 -49.10 30.12 8.93
CA ASP A 118 -47.89 30.55 9.65
C ASP A 118 -47.81 32.06 9.66
N ASP A 119 -47.67 32.65 10.85
CA ASP A 119 -47.61 34.09 11.03
C ASP A 119 -46.20 34.52 11.47
N GLU A 120 -45.74 35.68 10.98
CA GLU A 120 -44.39 36.18 11.30
C GLU A 120 -44.20 36.43 12.80
N LYS A 121 -45.27 36.89 13.48
CA LYS A 121 -45.29 37.23 14.91
C LYS A 121 -46.17 36.26 15.71
N GLU A 122 -46.12 34.98 15.37
CA GLU A 122 -46.82 33.93 16.11
C GLU A 122 -46.14 33.65 17.45
N ASP A 123 -46.91 33.71 18.54
CA ASP A 123 -46.48 33.26 19.86
C ASP A 123 -46.82 31.78 20.08
N TRP A 124 -46.39 31.25 21.22
CA TRP A 124 -46.57 29.83 21.54
C TRP A 124 -48.05 29.48 21.73
N SER A 125 -48.81 30.37 22.37
CA SER A 125 -50.25 30.22 22.61
C SER A 125 -51.05 30.19 21.30
N ALA A 126 -50.73 31.05 20.33
CA ALA A 126 -51.37 31.06 19.01
C ALA A 126 -51.06 29.78 18.22
N SER A 127 -49.83 29.27 18.32
CA SER A 127 -49.45 28.00 17.71
C SER A 127 -50.24 26.82 18.30
N GLU A 128 -50.44 26.84 19.62
CA GLU A 128 -51.19 25.83 20.35
C GLU A 128 -52.69 25.85 20.01
N GLU A 129 -53.30 27.03 19.96
CA GLU A 129 -54.70 27.19 19.57
C GLU A 129 -54.95 26.66 18.15
N LYS A 130 -54.03 26.90 17.21
CA LYS A 130 -54.12 26.36 15.85
C LYS A 130 -54.12 24.82 15.83
N ILE A 131 -53.30 24.18 16.69
CA ILE A 131 -53.30 22.72 16.78
C ILE A 131 -54.59 22.21 17.42
N ILE A 132 -55.04 22.80 18.52
CA ILE A 132 -56.28 22.39 19.20
C ILE A 132 -57.45 22.46 18.21
N LYS A 133 -57.59 23.61 17.53
CA LYS A 133 -58.60 23.82 16.49
C LYS A 133 -58.49 22.79 15.36
N PHE A 134 -57.29 22.50 14.88
CA PHE A 134 -57.07 21.48 13.85
C PHE A 134 -57.51 20.08 14.32
N CYS A 135 -57.12 19.67 15.53
CA CYS A 135 -57.47 18.38 16.11
C CYS A 135 -58.99 18.23 16.32
N GLU A 136 -59.65 19.27 16.83
CA GLU A 136 -61.10 19.27 17.02
C GLU A 136 -61.86 19.26 15.69
N GLU A 137 -61.46 20.11 14.73
CA GLU A 137 -62.17 20.26 13.47
C GLU A 137 -61.95 19.09 12.52
N LYS A 138 -60.69 18.65 12.37
CA LYS A 138 -60.29 17.66 11.35
C LYS A 138 -60.19 16.25 11.88
N LEU A 139 -59.69 16.07 13.11
CA LEU A 139 -59.49 14.74 13.70
C LEU A 139 -60.62 14.32 14.64
N LYS A 140 -61.52 15.24 15.02
CA LYS A 140 -62.59 15.02 15.99
C LYS A 140 -62.08 14.52 17.34
N LEU A 141 -60.88 14.97 17.71
CA LEU A 141 -60.24 14.64 18.99
C LEU A 141 -60.42 15.81 19.95
N PRO A 142 -61.10 15.62 21.10
CA PRO A 142 -61.18 16.66 22.12
C PRO A 142 -59.79 16.82 22.74
N THR A 143 -59.13 17.94 22.44
CA THR A 143 -57.76 18.20 22.91
C THR A 143 -57.76 19.47 23.74
N THR A 144 -57.03 19.48 24.85
CA THR A 144 -57.00 20.64 25.78
C THR A 144 -55.57 21.12 25.95
N SER A 145 -55.39 22.43 26.14
CA SER A 145 -54.08 23.07 26.27
C SER A 145 -53.17 22.44 27.35
N THR A 146 -53.74 21.91 28.43
CA THR A 146 -52.99 21.24 29.51
C THR A 146 -52.30 19.93 29.12
N GLN A 147 -52.49 19.44 27.89
CA GLN A 147 -51.91 18.18 27.40
C GLN A 147 -50.57 18.35 26.68
N TYR A 148 -50.16 19.59 26.38
CA TYR A 148 -48.90 19.86 25.67
C TYR A 148 -47.84 20.40 26.61
N GLU A 149 -46.62 19.85 26.54
CA GLU A 149 -45.48 20.35 27.31
C GLU A 149 -44.83 21.55 26.62
N ARG A 150 -44.74 21.52 25.28
CA ARG A 150 -44.10 22.59 24.50
C ARG A 150 -44.62 22.65 23.07
N VAL A 151 -45.22 23.78 22.70
CA VAL A 151 -45.71 24.02 21.34
C VAL A 151 -45.01 25.24 20.73
N HIS A 152 -44.37 25.07 19.57
CA HIS A 152 -43.74 26.19 18.85
C HIS A 152 -43.43 25.85 17.39
N ARG A 153 -43.28 26.89 16.56
CA ARG A 153 -42.81 26.77 15.17
C ARG A 153 -41.33 26.41 15.10
N LEU A 154 -40.99 25.56 14.15
CA LEU A 154 -39.61 25.22 13.82
C LEU A 154 -39.07 26.14 12.72
N ARG A 155 -37.80 26.53 12.83
CA ARG A 155 -37.05 27.36 11.84
C ARG A 155 -37.49 28.83 11.80
N LYS A 156 -36.78 29.61 10.98
CA LYS A 156 -37.08 31.04 10.73
C LYS A 156 -38.27 31.19 9.79
N PHE A 157 -39.09 32.21 10.02
CA PHE A 157 -40.25 32.53 9.20
C PHE A 157 -39.85 32.82 7.75
N SER A 158 -40.71 32.44 6.82
CA SER A 158 -40.58 32.72 5.39
C SER A 158 -41.96 32.82 4.76
N THR A 159 -42.14 33.78 3.86
CA THR A 159 -43.40 33.97 3.11
C THR A 159 -43.65 32.88 2.07
N GLU A 160 -42.63 32.13 1.67
CA GLU A 160 -42.74 31.08 0.65
C GLU A 160 -43.24 29.75 1.22
N LYS A 161 -43.06 29.51 2.53
CA LYS A 161 -43.35 28.22 3.15
C LYS A 161 -43.73 28.33 4.62
N SER A 162 -44.87 27.76 4.98
CA SER A 162 -45.29 27.59 6.37
C SER A 162 -44.36 26.64 7.13
N ARG A 163 -43.84 27.11 8.25
CA ARG A 163 -43.04 26.32 9.19
C ARG A 163 -43.88 25.26 9.88
N PRO A 164 -43.35 24.04 10.11
CA PRO A 164 -44.04 23.05 10.93
C PRO A 164 -44.11 23.49 12.39
N ILE A 165 -45.18 23.10 13.08
CA ILE A 165 -45.28 23.18 14.54
C ILE A 165 -44.86 21.84 15.13
N ILE A 166 -44.03 21.89 16.18
CA ILE A 166 -43.76 20.74 17.05
C ILE A 166 -44.57 20.89 18.34
N ALA A 167 -45.22 19.82 18.76
CA ALA A 167 -46.02 19.74 19.99
C ALA A 167 -45.77 18.42 20.72
#